data_AF-A0AAW4PPD1-F1
#
_entry.id   AF-A0AAW4PPD1-F1
#
_cell.length_a   1.000
_cell.length_b   1.000
_cell.length_c   1.000
_cell.angle_alpha   90.00
_cell.angle_beta   90.00
_cell.angle_gamma   90.00
#
_symmetry.space_group_name_H-M   'P 1'
#
loop_
_entity.id
_entity.type
_entity.pdbx_description
1 polymer ?
#
loop_
_entity_poly.entity_id
_entity_poly.type
_entity_poly.pdbx_seq_one_letter_code
_entity_poly.pdbx_strand_id
1 'polypeptide(L)'
;MALQIGSTLREAGSQLVGRTGAILLVTYLVLLMGFQAAFNTLFAVLYARWGFEDVAATLPLTLDVPLSVAGVGVLLGMVLALYHSVVATRTFVAGARDSFPAGALTRNVPLALLNLAVGGLVYGAVVFLGTLLFVLPGIVAYVALLFLLPYVAVEDRNFVDALRSSYRLSRGHWVRLFALVFLLVATSSLLGGVAGLVGSLLLPRGVAQLVIVLVQTPVSLFVAAAIAVAFRQLRDEAAGESPVSPRNAETPSTPD
;
A
#
# COMPACT_ATOMS: atom_id res chain seq x y z
N MET A 1 -12.20 6.00 19.79
CA MET A 1 -10.90 6.47 20.31
C MET A 1 -10.24 7.25 19.19
N ALA A 2 -9.87 8.51 19.44
CA ALA A 2 -9.11 9.33 18.50
C ALA A 2 -7.92 8.57 17.90
N LEU A 3 -7.69 8.72 16.58
CA LEU A 3 -6.51 8.17 15.88
C LEU A 3 -5.21 8.40 16.67
N GLN A 4 -4.62 7.33 17.19
CA GLN A 4 -3.39 7.37 17.96
C GLN A 4 -2.23 6.98 17.05
N ILE A 5 -1.48 7.98 16.57
CA ILE A 5 -0.37 7.76 15.62
C ILE A 5 0.67 6.81 16.21
N GLY A 6 1.03 6.97 17.49
CA GLY A 6 2.03 6.11 18.14
C GLY A 6 1.63 4.63 18.20
N SER A 7 0.38 4.32 18.59
CA SER A 7 -0.10 2.94 18.62
C SER A 7 -0.26 2.36 17.21
N THR A 8 -0.69 3.20 16.25
CA THR A 8 -0.78 2.82 14.83
C THR A 8 0.57 2.35 14.28
N LEU A 9 1.63 3.13 14.50
CA LEU A 9 2.97 2.79 14.00
C LEU A 9 3.56 1.57 14.70
N ARG A 10 3.37 1.46 16.03
CA ARG A 10 3.84 0.30 16.81
C ARG A 10 3.14 -0.98 16.35
N GLU A 11 1.83 -0.91 16.16
CA GLU A 11 1.05 -2.06 15.73
C GLU A 11 1.41 -2.46 14.30
N ALA A 12 1.51 -1.50 13.37
CA ALA A 12 1.97 -1.74 11.99
C ALA A 12 3.32 -2.47 11.97
N GLY A 13 4.32 -1.96 12.71
CA GLY A 13 5.63 -2.59 12.82
C GLY A 13 5.54 -4.02 13.34
N SER A 14 4.73 -4.25 14.36
CA SER A 14 4.56 -5.58 14.93
C SER A 14 3.80 -6.57 14.04
N GLN A 15 2.98 -6.10 13.09
CA GLN A 15 2.37 -6.95 12.05
C GLN A 15 3.38 -7.37 10.98
N LEU A 16 4.35 -6.51 10.64
CA LEU A 16 5.41 -6.85 9.67
C LEU A 16 6.38 -7.90 10.17
N VAL A 17 6.67 -7.90 11.47
CA VAL A 17 7.59 -8.87 12.10
C VAL A 17 6.96 -10.27 12.21
N GLY A 18 5.66 -10.41 11.96
CA GLY A 18 4.96 -11.70 11.94
C GLY A 18 5.33 -12.58 10.73
N ARG A 19 4.94 -13.86 10.79
CA ARG A 19 5.18 -14.83 9.71
C ARG A 19 4.48 -14.42 8.41
N THR A 20 3.23 -13.96 8.50
CA THR A 20 2.49 -13.44 7.34
C THR A 20 3.15 -12.17 6.78
N GLY A 21 3.60 -11.26 7.65
CA GLY A 21 4.34 -10.06 7.26
C GLY A 21 5.62 -10.39 6.48
N ALA A 22 6.40 -11.37 6.95
CA ALA A 22 7.60 -11.84 6.26
C ALA A 22 7.29 -12.47 4.89
N ILE A 23 6.25 -13.30 4.79
CA ILE A 23 5.83 -13.89 3.51
C ILE A 23 5.39 -12.79 2.54
N LEU A 24 4.59 -11.83 3.00
CA LEU A 24 4.15 -10.69 2.20
C LEU A 24 5.33 -9.85 1.74
N LEU A 25 6.34 -9.66 2.59
CA LEU A 25 7.55 -8.91 2.25
C LEU A 25 8.36 -9.60 1.15
N VAL A 26 8.64 -10.90 1.31
CA VAL A 26 9.43 -11.66 0.34
C VAL A 26 8.69 -11.75 -1.00
N THR A 27 7.39 -12.05 -0.97
CA THR A 27 6.57 -12.09 -2.19
C THR A 27 6.49 -10.73 -2.86
N TYR A 28 6.39 -9.64 -2.09
CA TYR A 28 6.41 -8.28 -2.62
C TYR A 28 7.76 -7.94 -3.26
N LEU A 29 8.88 -8.32 -2.62
CA LEU A 29 10.22 -8.08 -3.15
C LEU A 29 10.41 -8.76 -4.51
N VAL A 30 10.06 -10.04 -4.61
CA VAL A 30 10.16 -10.82 -5.85
C VAL A 30 9.27 -10.21 -6.93
N LEU A 31 8.04 -9.86 -6.58
CA LEU A 31 7.10 -9.23 -7.48
C LEU A 31 7.59 -7.87 -7.97
N LEU A 32 8.14 -7.04 -7.07
CA LEU A 32 8.63 -5.71 -7.40
C LEU A 32 9.84 -5.80 -8.34
N MET A 33 10.78 -6.71 -8.08
CA MET A 33 11.93 -6.95 -8.97
C MET A 33 11.48 -7.43 -10.35
N GLY A 34 10.58 -8.42 -10.41
CA GLY A 34 10.06 -8.93 -11.68
C GLY A 34 9.30 -7.89 -12.48
N PHE A 35 8.42 -7.12 -11.82
CA PHE A 35 7.68 -6.03 -12.44
C PHE A 35 8.63 -4.93 -12.94
N GLN A 36 9.60 -4.52 -12.12
CA GLN A 36 10.57 -3.49 -12.49
C GLN A 36 11.42 -3.91 -13.68
N ALA A 37 11.88 -5.16 -13.74
CA ALA A 37 12.64 -5.67 -14.87
C ALA A 37 11.80 -5.69 -16.17
N ALA A 38 10.57 -6.19 -16.11
CA ALA A 38 9.65 -6.19 -17.26
C ALA A 38 9.33 -4.75 -17.73
N PHE A 39 9.08 -3.85 -16.78
CA PHE A 39 8.78 -2.44 -17.05
C PHE A 39 9.97 -1.73 -17.70
N ASN A 40 11.17 -1.85 -17.13
CA ASN A 40 12.37 -1.24 -17.69
C ASN A 40 12.67 -1.81 -19.07
N THR A 41 12.48 -3.10 -19.29
CA THR A 41 12.64 -3.71 -20.61
C THR A 41 11.67 -3.15 -21.64
N LEU A 42 10.38 -3.03 -21.27
CA LEU A 42 9.35 -2.45 -22.15
C LEU A 42 9.75 -1.05 -22.60
N PHE A 43 10.17 -0.20 -21.66
CA PHE A 43 10.59 1.16 -21.96
C PHE A 43 11.91 1.23 -22.71
N ALA A 44 12.88 0.36 -22.42
CA ALA A 44 14.14 0.31 -23.16
C ALA A 44 13.92 0.02 -24.65
N VAL A 45 13.06 -0.95 -24.97
CA VAL A 45 12.71 -1.28 -26.35
C VAL A 45 11.95 -0.13 -27.02
N LEU A 46 11.02 0.52 -26.32
CA LEU A 46 10.28 1.68 -26.86
C LEU A 46 11.20 2.88 -27.11
N TYR A 47 12.10 3.19 -26.18
CA TYR A 47 13.05 4.29 -26.33
C TYR A 47 14.02 4.05 -27.48
N ALA A 48 14.58 2.85 -27.60
CA ALA A 48 15.42 2.48 -28.74
C ALA A 48 14.65 2.64 -30.07
N ARG A 49 13.39 2.19 -30.11
CA ARG A 49 12.52 2.34 -31.30
C ARG A 49 12.23 3.80 -31.66
N TRP A 50 12.21 4.70 -30.68
CA TRP A 50 12.02 6.13 -30.89
C TRP A 50 13.33 6.92 -31.08
N GLY A 51 14.49 6.24 -31.14
CA GLY A 51 15.80 6.86 -31.36
C GLY A 51 16.48 7.40 -30.10
N PHE A 52 15.98 7.06 -28.90
CA PHE A 52 16.55 7.45 -27.61
C PHE A 52 17.44 6.35 -27.01
N GLU A 53 18.44 5.88 -27.77
CA GLU A 53 19.31 4.76 -27.38
C GLU A 53 20.11 5.04 -26.10
N ASP A 54 20.63 6.26 -25.94
CA ASP A 54 21.34 6.67 -24.73
C ASP A 54 20.46 6.53 -23.48
N VAL A 55 19.17 6.89 -23.60
CA VAL A 55 18.20 6.76 -22.51
C VAL A 55 17.91 5.29 -22.24
N ALA A 56 17.71 4.48 -23.29
CA ALA A 56 17.49 3.05 -23.17
C ALA A 56 18.66 2.35 -22.45
N ALA A 57 19.91 2.74 -22.75
CA ALA A 57 21.11 2.20 -22.10
C ALA A 57 21.25 2.59 -20.62
N THR A 58 20.58 3.65 -20.18
CA THR A 58 20.55 4.03 -18.74
C THR A 58 19.55 3.24 -17.93
N LEU A 59 18.57 2.58 -18.59
CA LEU A 59 17.56 1.79 -17.88
C LEU A 59 18.21 0.53 -17.30
N PRO A 60 18.10 0.33 -15.99
CA PRO A 60 18.73 -0.81 -15.34
C PRO A 60 17.80 -2.03 -15.32
N LEU A 61 18.34 -3.23 -15.07
CA LEU A 61 17.58 -4.48 -14.99
C LEU A 61 16.72 -4.74 -16.26
N THR A 62 17.28 -4.52 -17.45
CA THR A 62 16.62 -4.86 -18.71
C THR A 62 16.87 -6.33 -19.09
N LEU A 63 15.88 -6.95 -19.71
CA LEU A 63 15.94 -8.30 -20.24
C LEU A 63 16.01 -8.23 -21.76
N ASP A 64 16.75 -9.14 -22.38
CA ASP A 64 16.79 -9.25 -23.84
C ASP A 64 15.59 -10.07 -24.34
N VAL A 65 14.42 -9.43 -24.36
CA VAL A 65 13.15 -10.04 -24.78
C VAL A 65 12.36 -9.09 -25.69
N PRO A 66 11.52 -9.63 -26.59
CA PRO A 66 10.73 -8.80 -27.49
C PRO A 66 9.69 -7.96 -26.73
N LEU A 67 9.27 -6.84 -27.34
CA LEU A 67 8.32 -5.88 -26.79
C LEU A 67 7.02 -6.54 -26.29
N SER A 68 6.52 -7.54 -27.01
CA SER A 68 5.30 -8.27 -26.65
C SER A 68 5.45 -9.03 -25.34
N VAL A 69 6.58 -9.71 -25.13
CA VAL A 69 6.87 -10.46 -23.91
C VAL A 69 7.05 -9.52 -22.72
N ALA A 70 7.78 -8.41 -22.91
CA ALA A 70 7.90 -7.37 -21.89
C ALA A 70 6.54 -6.77 -21.52
N GLY A 71 5.71 -6.47 -22.51
CA GLY A 71 4.36 -5.95 -22.31
C GLY A 71 3.45 -6.91 -21.54
N VAL A 72 3.46 -8.19 -21.89
CA VAL A 72 2.74 -9.23 -21.13
C VAL A 72 3.27 -9.34 -19.70
N GLY A 73 4.59 -9.29 -19.52
CA GLY A 73 5.22 -9.29 -18.19
C GLY A 73 4.78 -8.12 -17.32
N VAL A 74 4.70 -6.91 -17.89
CA VAL A 74 4.18 -5.72 -17.20
C VAL A 74 2.71 -5.89 -16.81
N LEU A 75 1.86 -6.35 -17.74
CA LEU A 75 0.44 -6.57 -17.47
C LEU A 75 0.23 -7.62 -16.36
N LEU A 76 0.94 -8.75 -16.42
CA LEU A 76 0.90 -9.79 -15.40
C LEU A 76 1.40 -9.27 -14.05
N GLY A 77 2.52 -8.55 -14.03
CA GLY A 77 3.05 -7.97 -12.80
C GLY A 77 2.09 -6.92 -12.20
N MET A 78 1.37 -6.16 -13.03
CA MET A 78 0.36 -5.22 -12.56
C MET A 78 -0.83 -5.93 -11.89
N VAL A 79 -1.33 -7.03 -12.48
CA VAL A 79 -2.39 -7.85 -11.89
C VAL A 79 -1.92 -8.49 -10.57
N LEU A 80 -0.69 -9.03 -10.55
CA LEU A 80 -0.11 -9.61 -9.34
C LEU A 80 0.11 -8.56 -8.25
N ALA A 81 0.46 -7.31 -8.61
CA ALA A 81 0.60 -6.21 -7.66
C ALA A 81 -0.73 -5.80 -7.05
N LEU A 82 -1.79 -5.73 -7.86
CA LEU A 82 -3.14 -5.52 -7.35
C LEU A 82 -3.58 -6.65 -6.42
N TYR A 83 -3.31 -7.91 -6.80
CA TYR A 83 -3.61 -9.07 -5.97
C TYR A 83 -2.87 -9.02 -4.63
N HIS A 84 -1.56 -8.75 -4.66
CA HIS A 84 -0.75 -8.60 -3.48
C HIS A 84 -1.26 -7.49 -2.56
N SER A 85 -1.63 -6.34 -3.12
CA SER A 85 -2.20 -5.21 -2.39
C SER A 85 -3.50 -5.58 -1.65
N VAL A 86 -4.40 -6.34 -2.30
CA VAL A 86 -5.63 -6.85 -1.68
C VAL A 86 -5.32 -7.81 -0.54
N VAL A 87 -4.46 -8.80 -0.77
CA VAL A 87 -4.10 -9.81 0.23
C VAL A 87 -3.40 -9.18 1.44
N ALA A 88 -2.47 -8.26 1.19
CA ALA A 88 -1.75 -7.54 2.24
C ALA A 88 -2.72 -6.71 3.08
N THR A 89 -3.60 -5.95 2.45
CA THR A 89 -4.60 -5.13 3.14
C THR A 89 -5.54 -5.97 3.99
N ARG A 90 -6.08 -7.09 3.45
CA ARG A 90 -6.93 -8.01 4.21
C ARG A 90 -6.22 -8.60 5.43
N THR A 91 -4.94 -8.96 5.26
CA THR A 91 -4.13 -9.55 6.33
C THR A 91 -3.84 -8.53 7.44
N PHE A 92 -3.45 -7.30 7.07
CA PHE A 92 -3.13 -6.24 8.02
C PHE A 92 -4.36 -5.70 8.76
N VAL A 93 -5.50 -5.55 8.05
CA VAL A 93 -6.76 -5.15 8.70
C VAL A 93 -7.25 -6.23 9.67
N ALA A 94 -7.09 -7.52 9.34
CA ALA A 94 -7.41 -8.61 10.26
C ALA A 94 -6.43 -8.75 11.43
N GLY A 95 -5.27 -8.06 11.38
CA GLY A 95 -4.21 -8.19 12.40
C GLY A 95 -3.57 -9.57 12.45
N ALA A 96 -3.68 -10.37 11.38
CA ALA A 96 -3.28 -11.77 11.36
C ALA A 96 -1.77 -11.91 11.16
N ARG A 97 -1.05 -12.43 12.18
CA ARG A 97 0.42 -12.51 12.20
C ARG A 97 0.99 -13.90 11.92
N ASP A 98 0.26 -14.95 12.30
CA ASP A 98 0.77 -16.32 12.26
C ASP A 98 0.27 -17.09 11.03
N SER A 99 -0.95 -16.80 10.58
CA SER A 99 -1.59 -17.42 9.43
C SER A 99 -2.46 -16.42 8.65
N PHE A 100 -2.67 -16.68 7.36
CA PHE A 100 -3.53 -15.83 6.54
C PHE A 100 -5.01 -15.99 6.96
N PRO A 101 -5.79 -14.90 7.01
CA PRO A 101 -7.19 -14.98 7.36
C PRO A 101 -7.99 -15.75 6.28
N ALA A 102 -9.05 -16.45 6.71
CA ALA A 102 -9.91 -17.20 5.81
C ALA A 102 -10.48 -16.29 4.71
N GLY A 103 -10.25 -16.66 3.44
CA GLY A 103 -10.71 -15.88 2.29
C GLY A 103 -9.80 -14.73 1.87
N ALA A 104 -8.67 -14.45 2.55
CA ALA A 104 -7.72 -13.42 2.14
C ALA A 104 -7.30 -13.59 0.66
N LEU A 105 -7.03 -14.84 0.29
CA LEU A 105 -6.48 -15.25 -1.01
C LEU A 105 -7.53 -15.55 -2.09
N THR A 106 -8.78 -15.82 -1.71
CA THR A 106 -9.79 -16.43 -2.62
C THR A 106 -11.11 -15.67 -2.70
N ARG A 107 -11.51 -14.96 -1.63
CA ARG A 107 -12.83 -14.33 -1.56
C ARG A 107 -12.93 -13.15 -2.54
N ASN A 108 -13.83 -13.23 -3.50
CA ASN A 108 -14.18 -12.15 -4.43
C ASN A 108 -12.98 -11.47 -5.12
N VAL A 109 -11.86 -12.18 -5.28
CA VAL A 109 -10.63 -11.58 -5.79
C VAL A 109 -10.80 -10.94 -7.17
N PRO A 110 -11.44 -11.58 -8.17
CA PRO A 110 -11.61 -10.95 -9.48
C PRO A 110 -12.41 -9.64 -9.43
N LEU A 111 -13.48 -9.60 -8.62
CA LEU A 111 -14.30 -8.40 -8.44
C LEU A 111 -13.56 -7.31 -7.67
N ALA A 112 -12.79 -7.68 -6.65
CA ALA A 112 -11.95 -6.77 -5.91
C ALA A 112 -10.86 -6.18 -6.81
N LEU A 113 -10.22 -6.99 -7.66
CA LEU A 113 -9.22 -6.55 -8.63
C LEU A 113 -9.80 -5.56 -9.63
N LEU A 114 -10.96 -5.87 -10.22
CA LEU A 114 -11.62 -4.99 -11.19
C LEU A 114 -12.03 -3.65 -10.55
N ASN A 115 -12.69 -3.70 -9.39
CA ASN A 115 -13.09 -2.50 -8.66
C ASN A 115 -11.88 -1.69 -8.19
N LEU A 116 -10.79 -2.35 -7.78
CA LEU A 116 -9.57 -1.67 -7.37
C LEU A 116 -8.83 -1.06 -8.55
N ALA A 117 -8.82 -1.71 -9.72
CA ALA A 117 -8.25 -1.15 -10.93
C ALA A 117 -8.99 0.12 -11.37
N VAL A 118 -10.32 0.04 -11.48
CA VAL A 118 -11.16 1.19 -11.87
C VAL A 118 -11.15 2.28 -10.78
N GLY A 119 -11.35 1.88 -9.52
CA GLY A 119 -11.34 2.80 -8.38
C GLY A 119 -10.00 3.48 -8.19
N GLY A 120 -8.90 2.74 -8.35
CA GLY A 120 -7.54 3.27 -8.31
C GLY A 120 -7.25 4.24 -9.44
N LEU A 121 -7.76 3.99 -10.65
CA LEU A 121 -7.65 4.92 -11.78
C LEU A 121 -8.43 6.21 -11.51
N VAL A 122 -9.67 6.11 -11.03
CA VAL A 122 -10.49 7.28 -10.66
C VAL A 122 -9.83 8.06 -9.52
N TYR A 123 -9.35 7.38 -8.48
CA TYR A 123 -8.59 7.98 -7.39
C TYR A 123 -7.36 8.73 -7.90
N GLY A 124 -6.56 8.07 -8.74
CA GLY A 124 -5.37 8.66 -9.35
C GLY A 124 -5.71 9.88 -10.18
N ALA A 125 -6.76 9.83 -11.01
CA ALA A 125 -7.22 10.96 -11.80
C ALA A 125 -7.67 12.14 -10.93
N VAL A 126 -8.43 11.89 -9.87
CA VAL A 126 -8.89 12.95 -8.94
C VAL A 126 -7.70 13.59 -8.23
N VAL A 127 -6.75 12.80 -7.73
CA VAL A 127 -5.54 13.33 -7.07
C VAL A 127 -4.66 14.09 -8.06
N PHE A 128 -4.48 13.55 -9.26
CA PHE A 128 -3.68 14.18 -10.32
C PHE A 128 -4.29 15.52 -10.76
N LEU A 129 -5.57 15.54 -11.10
CA LEU A 129 -6.28 16.77 -11.48
C LEU A 129 -6.31 17.78 -10.34
N GLY A 130 -6.53 17.30 -9.10
CA GLY A 130 -6.45 18.12 -7.90
C GLY A 130 -5.10 18.80 -7.81
N THR A 131 -4.01 18.03 -7.86
CA THR A 131 -2.63 18.52 -7.78
C THR A 131 -2.28 19.47 -8.92
N LEU A 132 -2.74 19.17 -10.14
CA LEU A 132 -2.52 19.97 -11.34
C LEU A 132 -3.19 21.35 -11.24
N LEU A 133 -4.39 21.40 -10.67
CA LEU A 133 -5.09 22.66 -10.44
C LEU A 133 -4.40 23.45 -9.32
N PHE A 134 -4.15 22.82 -8.17
CA PHE A 134 -3.33 23.33 -7.08
C PHE A 134 -2.81 22.16 -6.23
N VAL A 135 -1.56 22.23 -5.75
CA VAL A 135 -0.98 21.14 -4.93
C VAL A 135 -1.86 20.79 -3.72
N LEU A 136 -2.50 21.79 -3.10
CA LEU A 136 -3.32 21.62 -1.90
C LEU A 136 -4.58 20.75 -2.11
N PRO A 137 -5.45 20.99 -3.12
CA PRO A 137 -6.58 20.11 -3.41
C PRO A 137 -6.17 18.68 -3.77
N GLY A 138 -4.99 18.50 -4.39
CA GLY A 138 -4.43 17.16 -4.61
C GLY A 138 -4.15 16.41 -3.31
N ILE A 139 -3.50 17.06 -2.35
CA ILE A 139 -3.24 16.52 -1.01
C ILE A 139 -4.54 16.22 -0.27
N VAL A 140 -5.51 17.14 -0.33
CA VAL A 140 -6.83 16.94 0.27
C VAL A 140 -7.53 15.72 -0.31
N ALA A 141 -7.53 15.56 -1.64
CA ALA A 141 -8.11 14.40 -2.30
C ALA A 141 -7.42 13.10 -1.89
N TYR A 142 -6.09 13.11 -1.79
CA TYR A 142 -5.30 11.95 -1.36
C TYR A 142 -5.70 11.51 0.06
N VAL A 143 -5.73 12.45 1.01
CA VAL A 143 -6.10 12.16 2.40
C VAL A 143 -7.58 11.75 2.51
N ALA A 144 -8.46 12.43 1.78
CA ALA A 144 -9.89 12.16 1.83
C ALA A 144 -10.24 10.76 1.31
N LEU A 145 -9.49 10.26 0.33
CA LEU A 145 -9.73 8.98 -0.32
C LEU A 145 -8.75 7.86 0.09
N LEU A 146 -7.91 8.11 1.11
CA LEU A 146 -6.87 7.20 1.61
C LEU A 146 -7.37 5.77 1.88
N PHE A 147 -8.61 5.61 2.32
CA PHE A 147 -9.21 4.33 2.70
C PHE A 147 -9.94 3.60 1.59
N LEU A 148 -9.79 4.02 0.32
CA LEU A 148 -10.40 3.35 -0.82
C LEU A 148 -10.02 1.87 -0.88
N LEU A 149 -8.72 1.57 -0.80
CA LEU A 149 -8.19 0.22 -0.88
C LEU A 149 -8.74 -0.69 0.24
N PRO A 150 -8.70 -0.32 1.53
CA PRO A 150 -9.35 -1.09 2.60
C PRO A 150 -10.84 -1.34 2.37
N TYR A 151 -11.61 -0.35 1.91
CA TYR A 151 -13.04 -0.54 1.64
C TYR A 151 -13.32 -1.51 0.48
N VAL A 152 -12.54 -1.44 -0.60
CA VAL A 152 -12.68 -2.38 -1.73
C VAL A 152 -12.19 -3.78 -1.35
N ALA A 153 -11.03 -3.86 -0.69
CA ALA A 153 -10.39 -5.13 -0.38
C ALA A 153 -11.09 -5.89 0.75
N VAL A 154 -11.49 -5.22 1.84
CA VAL A 154 -11.99 -5.87 3.05
C VAL A 154 -13.51 -5.97 3.07
N GLU A 155 -14.20 -4.91 2.65
CA GLU A 155 -15.67 -4.85 2.68
C GLU A 155 -16.31 -5.28 1.36
N ASP A 156 -15.52 -5.75 0.37
CA ASP A 156 -15.98 -6.17 -0.96
C ASP A 156 -16.88 -5.10 -1.64
N ARG A 157 -16.66 -3.81 -1.34
CA ARG A 157 -17.49 -2.73 -1.89
C ARG A 157 -17.09 -2.39 -3.32
N ASN A 158 -18.09 -1.98 -4.11
CA ASN A 158 -17.85 -1.36 -5.40
C ASN A 158 -17.08 -0.05 -5.24
N PHE A 159 -16.30 0.32 -6.27
CA PHE A 159 -15.41 1.49 -6.18
C PHE A 159 -16.15 2.79 -5.83
N VAL A 160 -17.38 2.99 -6.31
CA VAL A 160 -18.19 4.18 -6.02
C VAL A 160 -18.56 4.26 -4.53
N ASP A 161 -19.05 3.16 -3.97
CA ASP A 161 -19.43 3.08 -2.56
C ASP A 161 -18.19 3.18 -1.66
N ALA A 162 -17.06 2.64 -2.11
CA ALA A 162 -15.79 2.73 -1.42
C ALA A 162 -15.25 4.17 -1.40
N LEU A 163 -15.32 4.92 -2.51
CA LEU A 163 -14.96 6.35 -2.56
C LEU A 163 -15.81 7.18 -1.59
N ARG A 164 -17.13 6.98 -1.61
CA ARG A 164 -18.06 7.71 -0.73
C ARG A 164 -17.82 7.38 0.74
N SER A 165 -17.58 6.10 1.05
CA SER A 165 -17.32 5.65 2.42
C SER A 165 -15.97 6.14 2.93
N SER A 166 -14.94 6.12 2.08
CA SER A 166 -13.61 6.66 2.36
C SER A 166 -13.69 8.15 2.70
N TYR A 167 -14.37 8.95 1.87
CA TYR A 167 -14.58 10.38 2.12
C TYR A 167 -15.29 10.64 3.46
N ARG A 168 -16.35 9.88 3.75
CA ARG A 168 -17.13 10.03 5.00
C ARG A 168 -16.31 9.69 6.23
N LEU A 169 -15.53 8.61 6.19
CA LEU A 169 -14.66 8.20 7.30
C LEU A 169 -13.56 9.24 7.55
N SER A 170 -13.01 9.79 6.47
CA SER A 170 -11.96 10.81 6.54
C SER A 170 -12.49 12.15 7.07
N ARG A 171 -13.72 12.59 6.74
CA ARG A 171 -14.32 13.94 7.02
C ARG A 171 -14.12 14.47 8.46
N GLY A 172 -14.06 13.61 9.47
CA GLY A 172 -13.87 14.00 10.87
C GLY A 172 -12.42 14.10 11.36
N HIS A 173 -11.44 13.60 10.59
CA HIS A 173 -10.10 13.30 11.09
C HIS A 173 -8.96 13.86 10.23
N TRP A 174 -9.22 14.91 9.45
CA TRP A 174 -8.33 15.40 8.38
C TRP A 174 -6.94 15.75 8.89
N VAL A 175 -6.85 16.48 9.99
CA VAL A 175 -5.56 16.93 10.55
C VAL A 175 -4.73 15.74 11.02
N ARG A 176 -5.35 14.74 11.66
CA ARG A 176 -4.64 13.56 12.17
C ARG A 176 -4.24 12.62 11.04
N LEU A 177 -5.10 12.43 10.04
CA LEU A 177 -4.79 11.65 8.85
C LEU A 177 -3.70 12.31 8.01
N PHE A 178 -3.77 13.63 7.85
CA PHE A 178 -2.72 14.40 7.21
C PHE A 178 -1.41 14.26 7.96
N ALA A 179 -1.40 14.40 9.30
CA ALA A 179 -0.20 14.21 10.10
C ALA A 179 0.37 12.79 9.99
N LEU A 180 -0.48 11.76 9.98
CA LEU A 180 -0.06 10.37 9.78
C LEU A 180 0.57 10.18 8.39
N VAL A 181 -0.12 10.59 7.33
CA VAL A 181 0.37 10.49 5.95
C VAL A 181 1.67 11.29 5.79
N PHE A 182 1.72 12.51 6.31
CA PHE A 182 2.89 13.36 6.27
C PHE A 182 4.08 12.69 6.97
N LEU A 183 3.89 12.12 8.15
CA LEU A 183 4.95 11.40 8.87
C LEU A 183 5.44 10.17 8.11
N LEU A 184 4.52 9.39 7.55
CA LEU A 184 4.84 8.20 6.75
C LEU A 184 5.62 8.59 5.49
N VAL A 185 5.16 9.59 4.76
CA VAL A 185 5.82 10.10 3.55
C VAL A 185 7.17 10.70 3.89
N ALA A 186 7.26 11.59 4.88
CA ALA A 186 8.52 12.22 5.28
C ALA A 186 9.57 11.18 5.70
N THR A 187 9.17 10.19 6.50
CA THR A 187 10.08 9.10 6.92
C THR A 187 10.51 8.25 5.73
N SER A 188 9.57 7.88 4.85
CA SER A 188 9.85 7.06 3.66
C SER A 188 10.76 7.80 2.68
N SER A 189 10.51 9.09 2.45
CA SER A 189 11.32 9.96 1.60
C SER A 189 12.71 10.16 2.17
N LEU A 190 12.85 10.30 3.49
CA LEU A 190 14.15 10.41 4.14
C LEU A 190 14.95 9.11 3.98
N LEU A 191 14.35 7.96 4.32
CA LEU A 191 15.02 6.66 4.21
C LEU A 191 15.41 6.34 2.76
N GLY A 192 14.46 6.51 1.83
CA GLY A 192 14.68 6.26 0.41
C GLY A 192 15.68 7.25 -0.20
N GLY A 193 15.62 8.53 0.19
CA GLY A 193 16.53 9.58 -0.28
C GLY A 193 17.95 9.36 0.20
N VAL A 194 18.15 9.01 1.48
CA VAL A 194 19.48 8.67 2.03
C VAL A 194 20.03 7.42 1.36
N ALA A 195 19.21 6.36 1.25
CA ALA A 195 19.64 5.12 0.58
C ALA A 195 20.01 5.35 -0.89
N GLY A 196 19.23 6.17 -1.60
CA GLY A 196 19.48 6.55 -2.98
C GLY A 196 20.75 7.38 -3.14
N LEU A 197 20.94 8.39 -2.29
CA LEU A 197 22.13 9.24 -2.30
C LEU A 197 23.40 8.40 -2.02
N VAL A 198 23.42 7.67 -0.91
CA VAL A 198 24.55 6.82 -0.51
C VAL A 198 24.84 5.76 -1.56
N GLY A 199 23.80 5.10 -2.06
CA GLY A 199 23.93 4.09 -3.12
C GLY A 199 24.53 4.69 -4.39
N SER A 200 24.07 5.86 -4.82
CA SER A 200 24.56 6.51 -6.04
C SER A 200 26.01 6.97 -5.97
N LEU A 201 26.50 7.32 -4.77
CA LEU A 201 27.87 7.82 -4.57
C LEU A 201 28.88 6.69 -4.36
N LEU A 202 28.46 5.59 -3.72
CA LEU A 202 29.38 4.55 -3.24
C LEU A 202 29.30 3.24 -4.02
N LEU A 203 28.24 3.01 -4.80
CA LEU A 203 27.97 1.72 -5.44
C LEU A 203 27.83 1.85 -6.97
N PRO A 204 28.16 0.80 -7.73
CA PRO A 204 27.79 0.71 -9.13
C PRO A 204 26.27 0.84 -9.31
N ARG A 205 25.82 1.49 -10.39
CA ARG A 205 24.39 1.83 -10.62
C ARG A 205 23.43 0.66 -10.40
N GLY A 206 23.76 -0.52 -10.91
CA GLY A 206 22.93 -1.73 -10.72
C GLY A 206 22.80 -2.15 -9.26
N VAL A 207 23.88 -2.06 -8.47
CA VAL A 207 23.87 -2.39 -7.05
C VAL A 207 23.14 -1.32 -6.24
N ALA A 208 23.35 -0.04 -6.56
CA ALA A 208 22.66 1.08 -5.92
C ALA A 208 21.13 0.94 -6.01
N GLN A 209 20.61 0.52 -7.16
CA GLN A 209 19.18 0.30 -7.32
C GLN A 209 18.67 -0.90 -6.53
N LEU A 210 19.42 -2.00 -6.47
CA LEU A 210 19.03 -3.14 -5.64
C LEU A 210 18.92 -2.72 -4.17
N VAL A 211 19.83 -1.86 -3.69
CA VAL A 211 19.76 -1.28 -2.34
C VAL A 211 18.50 -0.43 -2.17
N ILE A 212 18.19 0.45 -3.14
CA ILE A 212 16.97 1.27 -3.10
C ILE A 212 15.72 0.38 -3.02
N VAL A 213 15.63 -0.64 -3.87
CA VAL A 213 14.51 -1.61 -3.89
C VAL A 213 14.41 -2.33 -2.54
N LEU A 214 15.53 -2.79 -2.00
CA LEU A 214 15.58 -3.52 -0.73
C LEU A 214 15.14 -2.66 0.45
N VAL A 215 15.45 -1.35 0.43
CA VAL A 215 15.02 -0.39 1.46
C VAL A 215 13.56 0.00 1.28
N GLN A 216 13.12 0.24 0.04
CA GLN A 216 11.78 0.72 -0.25
C GLN A 216 10.71 -0.35 -0.02
N THR A 217 11.02 -1.62 -0.31
CA THR A 217 10.08 -2.74 -0.16
C THR A 217 9.47 -2.84 1.25
N PRO A 218 10.26 -2.94 2.35
CA PRO A 218 9.71 -2.99 3.71
C PRO A 218 9.03 -1.68 4.12
N VAL A 219 9.54 -0.53 3.67
CA VAL A 219 8.94 0.79 3.94
C VAL A 219 7.53 0.87 3.35
N SER A 220 7.35 0.48 2.08
CA SER A 220 6.05 0.45 1.42
C SER A 220 5.06 -0.47 2.14
N LEU A 221 5.52 -1.65 2.57
CA LEU A 221 4.68 -2.61 3.30
C LEU A 221 4.32 -2.07 4.71
N PHE A 222 5.22 -1.35 5.35
CA PHE A 222 4.96 -0.63 6.60
C PHE A 222 3.91 0.46 6.45
N VAL A 223 3.99 1.27 5.39
CA VAL A 223 2.98 2.29 5.09
C VAL A 223 1.61 1.63 4.88
N ALA A 224 1.55 0.51 4.14
CA ALA A 224 0.31 -0.22 3.93
C ALA A 224 -0.30 -0.74 5.25
N ALA A 225 0.53 -1.33 6.13
CA ALA A 225 0.09 -1.79 7.45
C ALA A 225 -0.38 -0.62 8.34
N ALA A 226 0.32 0.52 8.33
CA ALA A 226 -0.07 1.71 9.10
C ALA A 226 -1.44 2.26 8.64
N ILE A 227 -1.68 2.31 7.33
CA ILE A 227 -2.99 2.72 6.78
C ILE A 227 -4.08 1.70 7.17
N ALA A 228 -3.79 0.41 7.12
CA ALA A 228 -4.73 -0.64 7.53
C ALA A 228 -5.12 -0.55 9.02
N VAL A 229 -4.15 -0.31 9.91
CA VAL A 229 -4.40 -0.11 11.33
C VAL A 229 -5.20 1.17 11.59
N ALA A 230 -4.83 2.28 10.93
CA ALA A 230 -5.56 3.54 11.03
C ALA A 230 -7.02 3.41 10.55
N PHE A 231 -7.23 2.67 9.45
CA PHE A 231 -8.55 2.35 8.94
C PHE A 231 -9.41 1.63 9.97
N ARG A 232 -8.86 0.56 10.57
CA ARG A 232 -9.55 -0.20 11.61
C ARG A 232 -9.91 0.67 12.82
N GLN A 233 -8.95 1.45 13.34
CA GLN A 233 -9.18 2.34 14.49
C GLN A 233 -10.33 3.33 14.24
N LEU A 234 -10.34 3.99 13.08
CA LEU A 234 -11.37 4.96 12.74
C LEU A 234 -12.73 4.32 12.44
N ARG A 235 -12.73 3.14 11.82
CA ARG A 235 -13.95 2.40 11.52
C ARG A 235 -14.62 1.90 12.80
N ASP A 236 -13.85 1.32 13.72
CA ASP A 236 -14.37 0.81 14.98
C ASP A 236 -14.90 1.96 15.86
N GLU A 237 -14.24 3.13 15.81
CA GLU A 237 -14.76 4.37 16.41
C GLU A 237 -16.09 4.82 15.80
N ALA A 238 -16.21 4.79 14.47
CA ALA A 238 -17.45 5.15 13.77
C ALA A 238 -18.60 4.16 14.04
N ALA A 239 -18.28 2.89 14.32
CA ALA A 239 -19.24 1.84 14.67
C ALA A 239 -19.67 1.85 16.15
N GLY A 240 -18.98 2.62 17.00
CA GLY A 240 -19.26 2.68 18.44
C GLY A 240 -18.82 1.43 19.21
N GLU A 241 -18.04 0.53 18.61
CA GLU A 241 -17.53 -0.68 19.25
C GLU A 241 -16.39 -0.32 20.22
N SER A 242 -16.72 -0.12 21.49
CA SER A 242 -15.72 -0.12 22.56
C SER A 242 -15.34 -1.57 22.91
N PRO A 243 -14.06 -1.90 23.18
CA PRO A 243 -13.71 -3.24 23.61
C PRO A 243 -14.45 -3.56 24.91
N VAL A 244 -15.13 -4.71 24.96
CA VAL A 244 -15.72 -5.27 26.18
C VAL A 244 -14.67 -5.24 27.28
N SER A 245 -14.82 -4.32 28.23
CA SER A 245 -14.01 -4.29 29.44
C SER A 245 -14.43 -5.51 30.25
N PRO A 246 -13.52 -6.44 30.62
CA PRO A 246 -13.85 -7.55 31.49
C PRO A 246 -13.98 -7.00 32.91
N ARG A 247 -15.10 -6.33 33.21
CA ARG A 247 -15.37 -5.80 34.55
C ARG A 247 -16.72 -6.20 35.12
N ASN A 248 -17.37 -7.20 34.54
CA ASN A 248 -18.53 -7.86 35.13
C ASN A 248 -18.27 -9.37 35.17
N ALA A 249 -17.18 -9.79 35.81
CA ALA A 249 -17.20 -11.08 36.49
C ALA A 249 -17.96 -10.83 37.79
N GLU A 250 -19.26 -11.11 37.75
CA GLU A 250 -20.16 -11.12 38.90
C GLU A 250 -19.48 -11.84 40.06
N THR A 251 -19.19 -11.11 41.13
CA THR A 251 -18.97 -11.72 42.45
C THR A 251 -20.29 -12.37 42.85
N PRO A 252 -20.35 -13.70 43.08
CA PRO A 252 -21.55 -14.33 43.60
C PRO A 252 -21.77 -13.83 45.03
N SER A 253 -22.80 -13.02 45.23
CA SER A 253 -23.33 -12.72 46.56
C SER A 253 -24.03 -13.99 47.07
N THR A 254 -23.41 -14.66 48.04
CA THR A 254 -24.04 -15.68 48.88
C THR A 254 -25.12 -15.03 49.75
N PRO A 255 -26.37 -15.53 49.74
CA PRO A 255 -27.38 -15.19 50.75
C PRO A 255 -27.19 -16.03 52.02
N ASP A 256 -27.57 -15.43 53.15
CA ASP A 256 -27.60 -15.96 54.53
C ASP A 256 -28.32 -17.31 54.71
#